data_AF-A0A9E1SUC9-F1
#
_entry.id   AF-A0A9E1SUC9-F1
#
_cell.length_a   1.000
_cell.length_b   1.000
_cell.length_c   1.000
_cell.angle_alpha   90.00
_cell.angle_beta   90.00
_cell.angle_gamma   90.00
#
_symmetry.space_group_name_H-M   'P 1'
#
loop_
_entity.id
_entity.type
_entity.pdbx_description
1 polymer ?
#
loop_
_entity_poly.entity_id
_entity_poly.type
_entity_poly.pdbx_seq_one_letter_code
_entity_poly.pdbx_strand_id
1 'polypeptide(L)'
;MRCALHTKQTLIGLLAAVLSVAFVVPAYGADDGNWRRGRIYYRLVCTVCHKDMADKKISPMSRTIAEWKTYVSTDKHDRTGKANPSLKYYVSQDYRASVKDTNKAAAKFIAIPESDLLNDLRAWVVHGAKDSDTPARCQ
;
A
#
# COMPACT_ATOMS: atom_id res chain seq x y z
N MET A 1 34.27 53.95 22.72
CA MET A 1 33.18 54.85 23.17
C MET A 1 31.98 54.67 22.22
N ARG A 2 30.81 54.32 22.80
CA ARG A 2 29.41 54.61 22.41
C ARG A 2 28.95 54.28 20.97
N CYS A 3 28.10 53.27 20.75
CA CYS A 3 26.64 53.17 21.01
C CYS A 3 25.72 53.88 19.99
N ALA A 4 24.87 53.02 19.38
CA ALA A 4 23.48 53.21 18.97
C ALA A 4 23.13 54.03 17.71
N LEU A 5 22.49 53.37 16.75
CA LEU A 5 21.29 53.91 16.13
C LEU A 5 20.18 52.84 16.11
N HIS A 6 19.00 53.28 16.51
CA HIS A 6 17.82 52.51 16.91
C HIS A 6 17.07 51.83 15.74
N THR A 7 16.62 50.60 16.02
CA THR A 7 15.24 50.09 15.90
C THR A 7 14.26 50.90 15.03
N LYS A 8 13.65 50.21 14.05
CA LYS A 8 12.19 49.96 13.99
C LYS A 8 11.85 48.93 12.89
N GLN A 9 11.37 47.76 13.32
CA GLN A 9 10.61 46.80 12.51
C GLN A 9 9.21 47.36 12.21
N THR A 10 8.78 47.28 10.95
CA THR A 10 7.39 47.08 10.48
C THR A 10 7.48 46.48 9.07
N LEU A 11 7.32 45.18 8.89
CA LEU A 11 6.07 44.43 8.65
C LEU A 11 5.46 44.60 7.23
N ILE A 12 5.44 43.46 6.53
CA ILE A 12 4.39 42.94 5.63
C ILE A 12 4.39 43.42 4.16
N GLY A 13 4.66 42.46 3.27
CA GLY A 13 4.33 42.50 1.85
C GLY A 13 4.29 41.06 1.30
N LEU A 14 3.08 40.54 1.15
CA LEU A 14 2.67 39.17 0.84
C LEU A 14 3.23 38.56 -0.47
N LEU A 15 3.03 37.23 -0.55
CA LEU A 15 2.89 36.38 -1.75
C LEU A 15 4.15 35.77 -2.38
N ALA A 16 4.53 34.60 -1.88
CA ALA A 16 5.06 33.53 -2.74
C ALA A 16 4.11 32.33 -2.59
N ALA A 17 3.25 32.15 -3.59
CA ALA A 17 2.24 31.10 -3.63
C ALA A 17 2.91 29.72 -3.54
N VAL A 18 2.48 28.97 -2.53
CA VAL A 18 2.72 27.54 -2.36
C VAL A 18 2.04 26.81 -3.52
N LEU A 19 2.80 26.43 -4.54
CA LEU A 19 2.34 25.51 -5.57
C LEU A 19 2.59 24.07 -5.10
N SER A 20 1.82 23.66 -4.09
CA SER A 20 1.65 22.24 -3.77
C SER A 20 0.82 21.64 -4.89
N VAL A 21 1.47 20.98 -5.85
CA VAL A 21 0.77 20.08 -6.78
C VAL A 21 0.20 18.94 -5.94
N ALA A 22 -1.05 19.11 -5.52
CA ALA A 22 -1.83 18.03 -4.92
C ALA A 22 -2.03 16.99 -6.02
N PHE A 23 -1.34 15.86 -5.92
CA PHE A 23 -1.69 14.68 -6.69
C PHE A 23 -3.11 14.29 -6.30
N VAL A 24 -4.07 14.62 -7.17
CA VAL A 24 -5.46 14.19 -7.03
C VAL A 24 -5.46 12.70 -7.35
N VAL A 25 -5.23 11.87 -6.35
CA VAL A 25 -5.47 10.43 -6.47
C VAL A 25 -6.99 10.28 -6.53
N PRO A 26 -7.56 9.67 -7.58
CA PRO A 26 -9.01 9.44 -7.62
C PRO A 26 -9.41 8.67 -6.36
N ALA A 27 -10.35 9.24 -5.62
CA ALA A 27 -11.00 8.56 -4.52
C ALA A 27 -11.85 7.44 -5.13
N TYR A 28 -11.27 6.25 -5.24
CA TYR A 28 -12.06 5.03 -5.32
C TYR A 28 -12.96 5.02 -4.08
N GLY A 29 -14.25 4.65 -4.24
CA GLY A 29 -15.23 4.67 -3.15
C GLY A 29 -14.61 4.10 -1.88
N ALA A 30 -14.84 4.76 -0.74
CA ALA A 30 -14.17 4.45 0.53
C ALA A 30 -14.31 2.96 0.95
N ASP A 31 -15.29 2.26 0.36
CA ASP A 31 -15.58 0.85 0.60
C ASP A 31 -14.91 -0.13 -0.41
N ASP A 32 -14.30 0.35 -1.50
CA ASP A 32 -13.85 -0.47 -2.63
C ASP A 32 -12.32 -0.54 -2.84
N GLY A 33 -11.52 0.28 -2.16
CA GLY A 33 -10.04 0.25 -2.24
C GLY A 33 -9.44 0.64 -3.60
N ASN A 34 -8.19 1.09 -3.61
CA ASN A 34 -7.46 1.43 -4.82
C ASN A 34 -6.77 0.19 -5.42
N TRP A 35 -7.44 -0.49 -6.34
CA TRP A 35 -6.90 -1.70 -6.97
C TRP A 35 -5.55 -1.48 -7.70
N ARG A 36 -5.26 -0.27 -8.19
CA ARG A 36 -3.97 0.04 -8.85
C ARG A 36 -2.83 0.06 -7.83
N ARG A 37 -3.07 0.67 -6.66
CA ARG A 37 -2.12 0.70 -5.56
C ARG A 37 -1.94 -0.70 -4.97
N GLY A 38 -3.03 -1.44 -4.80
CA GLY A 38 -3.03 -2.83 -4.38
C GLY A 38 -2.24 -3.73 -5.33
N ARG A 39 -2.41 -3.56 -6.64
CA ARG A 39 -1.64 -4.27 -7.68
C ARG A 39 -0.13 -4.07 -7.51
N ILE A 40 0.30 -2.84 -7.28
CA ILE A 40 1.72 -2.51 -7.07
C ILE A 40 2.23 -3.19 -5.81
N TYR A 41 1.50 -3.05 -4.69
CA TYR A 41 1.88 -3.68 -3.42
C TYR A 41 1.98 -5.20 -3.55
N TYR A 42 0.96 -5.82 -4.15
CA TYR A 42 0.90 -7.27 -4.35
C TYR A 42 2.09 -7.80 -5.16
N ARG A 43 2.48 -7.11 -6.22
CA ARG A 43 3.60 -7.55 -7.06
C ARG A 43 4.95 -7.33 -6.42
N LEU A 44 5.15 -6.18 -5.79
CA LEU A 44 6.46 -5.80 -5.31
C LEU A 44 6.76 -6.29 -3.90
N VAL A 45 5.74 -6.62 -3.11
CA VAL A 45 5.89 -7.09 -1.73
C VAL A 45 5.42 -8.54 -1.61
N CYS A 46 4.13 -8.82 -1.86
CA CYS A 46 3.59 -10.16 -1.65
C CYS A 46 4.22 -11.20 -2.59
N THR A 47 4.32 -10.90 -3.88
CA THR A 47 4.83 -11.85 -4.88
C THR A 47 6.32 -12.13 -4.69
N VAL A 48 7.10 -11.13 -4.27
CA VAL A 48 8.53 -11.29 -3.94
C VAL A 48 8.68 -12.25 -2.76
N CYS A 49 7.97 -11.99 -1.65
CA CYS A 49 7.98 -12.87 -0.48
C CYS A 49 7.54 -14.31 -0.83
N HIS A 50 6.46 -14.47 -1.61
CA HIS A 50 6.00 -15.81 -1.99
C HIS A 50 6.96 -16.55 -2.92
N LYS A 51 7.70 -15.83 -3.77
CA LYS A 51 8.77 -16.42 -4.58
C LYS A 51 9.93 -16.85 -3.70
N ASP A 52 10.37 -16.01 -2.78
CA ASP A 52 11.55 -16.30 -1.95
C ASP A 52 11.29 -17.41 -0.92
N MET A 53 10.07 -17.46 -0.35
CA MET A 53 9.73 -18.40 0.73
C MET A 53 9.10 -19.71 0.25
N ALA A 54 8.48 -19.72 -0.92
CA ALA A 54 7.67 -20.84 -1.40
C ALA A 54 7.84 -21.15 -2.89
N ASP A 55 8.82 -20.53 -3.56
CA ASP A 55 9.13 -20.65 -4.99
C ASP A 55 7.90 -20.60 -5.90
N LYS A 56 6.95 -19.72 -5.55
CA LYS A 56 5.69 -19.60 -6.29
C LYS A 56 5.23 -18.16 -6.43
N LYS A 57 4.65 -17.86 -7.59
CA LYS A 57 3.85 -16.66 -7.80
C LYS A 57 2.38 -17.02 -7.63
N ILE A 58 1.65 -16.22 -6.86
CA ILE A 58 0.20 -16.39 -6.71
C ILE A 58 -0.45 -15.45 -7.74
N SER A 59 -1.22 -16.01 -8.67
CA SER A 59 -2.02 -15.20 -9.59
C SER A 59 -3.35 -14.83 -8.93
N PRO A 60 -3.86 -13.59 -9.04
CA PRO A 60 -5.24 -13.28 -8.70
C PRO A 60 -6.26 -14.19 -9.42
N MET A 61 -5.95 -14.72 -10.60
CA MET A 61 -6.84 -15.67 -11.29
C MET A 61 -6.90 -17.06 -10.63
N SER A 62 -6.06 -17.34 -9.63
CA SER A 62 -6.06 -18.65 -8.94
C SER A 62 -7.32 -18.92 -8.12
N ARG A 63 -8.16 -17.90 -7.88
CA ARG A 63 -9.39 -17.99 -7.10
C ARG A 63 -10.49 -17.13 -7.71
N THR A 64 -11.73 -17.46 -7.37
CA THR A 64 -12.92 -16.65 -7.64
C THR A 64 -12.96 -15.40 -6.75
N ILE A 65 -13.83 -14.44 -7.11
CA ILE A 65 -14.11 -13.25 -6.29
C ILE A 65 -14.54 -13.66 -4.88
N ALA A 66 -15.45 -14.65 -4.77
CA ALA A 66 -15.95 -15.11 -3.48
C ALA A 66 -14.83 -15.70 -2.62
N GLU A 67 -14.00 -16.58 -3.19
CA GLU A 67 -12.87 -17.19 -2.49
C GLU A 67 -11.83 -16.16 -2.04
N TRP A 68 -11.56 -15.12 -2.84
CA TRP A 68 -10.68 -14.03 -2.43
C TRP A 68 -11.26 -13.19 -1.29
N LYS A 69 -12.54 -12.81 -1.38
CA LYS A 69 -13.23 -12.08 -0.32
C LYS A 69 -13.18 -12.86 0.99
N THR A 70 -13.45 -14.17 0.94
CA THR A 70 -13.33 -15.08 2.09
C THR A 70 -11.89 -15.07 2.62
N TYR A 71 -10.90 -15.36 1.77
CA TYR A 71 -9.48 -15.41 2.17
C TYR A 71 -9.03 -14.15 2.90
N VAL A 72 -9.33 -12.97 2.35
CA VAL A 72 -8.97 -11.69 2.97
C VAL A 72 -9.72 -11.49 4.30
N SER A 73 -11.02 -11.81 4.35
CA SER A 73 -11.84 -11.60 5.55
C SER A 73 -11.49 -12.53 6.71
N THR A 74 -11.06 -13.77 6.43
CA THR A 74 -10.72 -14.76 7.45
C THR A 74 -9.39 -14.46 8.14
N ASP A 75 -8.55 -13.60 7.56
CA ASP A 75 -7.25 -13.20 8.11
C ASP A 75 -6.35 -14.40 8.47
N LYS A 76 -6.33 -15.41 7.61
CA LYS A 76 -5.44 -16.56 7.73
C LYS A 76 -4.44 -16.56 6.58
N HIS A 77 -3.18 -16.45 6.94
CA HIS A 77 -2.01 -16.57 6.09
C HIS A 77 -1.13 -17.74 6.59
N ASP A 78 -0.20 -18.22 5.77
CA ASP A 78 0.69 -19.38 6.00
C ASP A 78 0.18 -20.51 6.94
N ARG A 79 -0.17 -21.66 6.35
CA ARG A 79 -0.58 -22.86 7.09
C ARG A 79 0.57 -23.78 7.47
N THR A 80 1.81 -23.42 7.12
CA THR A 80 3.00 -24.26 7.33
C THR A 80 3.72 -23.96 8.64
N GLY A 81 3.41 -22.83 9.29
CA GLY A 81 4.06 -22.38 10.52
C GLY A 81 5.45 -21.76 10.31
N LYS A 82 5.85 -21.49 9.06
CA LYS A 82 7.15 -20.92 8.70
C LYS A 82 7.13 -19.38 8.66
N ALA A 83 5.95 -18.79 8.61
CA ALA A 83 5.73 -17.36 8.55
C ALA A 83 4.54 -16.97 9.45
N ASN A 84 4.35 -15.67 9.65
CA ASN A 84 3.23 -15.16 10.44
C ASN A 84 1.88 -15.64 9.86
N PRO A 85 0.94 -16.13 10.69
CA PRO A 85 -0.30 -16.72 10.23
C PRO A 85 -1.43 -15.71 9.93
N SER A 86 -1.22 -14.41 10.11
CA SER A 86 -2.22 -13.37 9.83
C SER A 86 -1.91 -12.67 8.50
N LEU A 87 -2.92 -12.47 7.66
CA LEU A 87 -2.77 -11.68 6.43
C LEU A 87 -2.58 -10.20 6.77
N LYS A 88 -3.31 -9.69 7.77
CA LYS A 88 -3.24 -8.30 8.24
C LYS A 88 -1.83 -7.92 8.69
N TYR A 89 -1.09 -8.85 9.31
CA TYR A 89 0.31 -8.63 9.61
C TYR A 89 1.12 -8.20 8.37
N TYR A 90 0.94 -8.84 7.22
CA TYR A 90 1.71 -8.53 6.02
C TYR A 90 1.33 -7.22 5.33
N VAL A 91 0.24 -6.54 5.73
CA VAL A 91 -0.09 -5.17 5.29
C VAL A 91 0.12 -4.13 6.39
N SER A 92 0.47 -4.58 7.60
CA SER A 92 0.74 -3.70 8.75
C SER A 92 1.93 -2.76 8.48
N GLN A 93 1.99 -1.67 9.23
CA GLN A 93 3.16 -0.80 9.21
C GLN A 93 4.39 -1.51 9.79
N ASP A 94 4.20 -2.36 10.80
CA ASP A 94 5.28 -3.12 11.43
C ASP A 94 6.01 -4.04 10.45
N TYR A 95 5.26 -4.83 9.67
CA TYR A 95 5.87 -5.67 8.64
C TYR A 95 6.57 -4.84 7.57
N ARG A 96 5.94 -3.75 7.10
CA ARG A 96 6.57 -2.88 6.11
C ARG A 96 7.87 -2.26 6.64
N ALA A 97 7.89 -1.89 7.93
CA ALA A 97 9.08 -1.36 8.59
C ALA A 97 10.17 -2.44 8.74
N SER A 98 9.80 -3.70 9.03
CA SER A 98 10.78 -4.78 9.22
C SER A 98 11.46 -5.22 7.93
N VAL A 99 10.83 -5.04 6.76
CA VAL A 99 11.40 -5.42 5.46
C VAL A 99 11.84 -4.23 4.59
N LYS A 100 11.75 -3.00 5.07
CA LYS A 100 12.00 -1.79 4.24
C LYS A 100 13.41 -1.72 3.65
N ASP A 101 14.39 -2.29 4.34
CA ASP A 101 15.80 -2.24 3.94
C ASP A 101 16.13 -3.29 2.86
N THR A 102 15.37 -4.40 2.82
CA THR A 102 15.52 -5.47 1.82
C THR A 102 14.50 -5.36 0.69
N ASN A 103 13.35 -4.70 0.92
CA ASN A 103 12.31 -4.44 -0.05
C ASN A 103 11.97 -2.94 -0.10
N LYS A 104 12.57 -2.24 -1.06
CA LYS A 104 12.36 -0.79 -1.27
C LYS A 104 10.91 -0.42 -1.58
N ALA A 105 10.09 -1.34 -2.07
CA ALA A 105 8.67 -1.07 -2.27
C ALA A 105 7.94 -1.00 -0.91
N ALA A 106 8.26 -1.86 0.06
CA ALA A 106 7.68 -1.77 1.40
C ALA A 106 7.92 -0.39 2.04
N ALA A 107 9.13 0.16 1.89
CA ALA A 107 9.47 1.50 2.35
C ALA A 107 8.54 2.60 1.78
N LYS A 108 8.22 2.54 0.48
CA LYS A 108 7.35 3.51 -0.20
C LYS A 108 5.91 3.46 0.28
N PHE A 109 5.49 2.35 0.88
CA PHE A 109 4.13 2.16 1.34
C PHE A 109 3.96 2.53 2.82
N ILE A 110 5.01 2.71 3.63
CA ILE A 110 4.94 2.90 5.11
C ILE A 110 3.85 3.89 5.57
N ALA A 111 3.69 5.01 4.88
CA ALA A 111 2.72 6.05 5.26
C ALA A 111 1.24 5.70 5.02
N ILE A 112 0.96 4.59 4.31
CA ILE A 112 -0.42 4.17 4.02
C ILE A 112 -1.00 3.44 5.25
N PRO A 113 -2.18 3.84 5.77
CA PRO A 113 -2.85 3.09 6.83
C PRO A 113 -3.03 1.62 6.45
N GLU A 114 -2.85 0.72 7.41
CA GLU A 114 -2.97 -0.72 7.16
C GLU A 114 -4.38 -1.14 6.69
N SER A 115 -5.43 -0.44 7.16
CA SER A 115 -6.81 -0.61 6.68
C SER A 115 -6.94 -0.32 5.20
N ASP A 116 -6.36 0.81 4.76
CA ASP A 116 -6.43 1.25 3.37
C ASP A 116 -5.66 0.28 2.47
N LEU A 117 -4.49 -0.16 2.92
CA LEU A 117 -3.67 -1.10 2.16
C LEU A 117 -4.30 -2.49 2.08
N LEU A 118 -5.00 -2.92 3.14
CA LEU A 118 -5.80 -4.14 3.11
C LEU A 118 -6.96 -4.03 2.11
N ASN A 119 -7.66 -2.89 2.09
CA ASN A 119 -8.73 -2.63 1.14
C ASN A 119 -8.20 -2.60 -0.30
N ASP A 120 -7.06 -1.97 -0.54
CA ASP A 120 -6.42 -1.96 -1.86
C ASP A 120 -6.02 -3.36 -2.31
N LEU A 121 -5.44 -4.16 -1.41
CA LEU A 121 -5.06 -5.54 -1.66
C LEU A 121 -6.28 -6.36 -2.06
N ARG A 122 -7.39 -6.24 -1.30
CA ARG A 122 -8.68 -6.86 -1.59
C ARG A 122 -9.20 -6.44 -2.96
N ALA A 123 -9.19 -5.14 -3.24
CA ALA A 123 -9.63 -4.57 -4.51
C ALA A 123 -8.87 -5.18 -5.69
N TRP A 124 -7.55 -5.31 -5.56
CA TRP A 124 -6.71 -5.89 -6.61
C TRP A 124 -6.99 -7.38 -6.84
N VAL A 125 -7.04 -8.20 -5.79
CA VAL A 125 -7.25 -9.65 -5.97
C VAL A 125 -8.65 -9.97 -6.49
N VAL A 126 -9.66 -9.18 -6.13
CA VAL A 126 -11.03 -9.26 -6.68
C VAL A 126 -11.06 -8.81 -8.13
N HIS A 127 -10.44 -7.66 -8.45
CA HIS A 127 -10.37 -7.14 -9.82
C HIS A 127 -9.73 -8.15 -10.79
N GLY A 128 -8.69 -8.87 -10.35
CA GLY A 128 -8.00 -9.88 -11.15
C GLY A 128 -8.50 -11.32 -10.99
N ALA A 129 -9.61 -11.55 -10.28
CA ALA A 129 -10.12 -12.89 -9.95
C ALA A 129 -10.50 -13.70 -11.19
N LYS A 130 -10.63 -15.02 -11.05
CA LYS A 130 -10.94 -15.96 -12.15
C LYS A 130 -12.21 -15.61 -12.91
N ASP A 131 -13.23 -15.19 -12.18
CA ASP A 131 -14.59 -14.90 -12.59
C ASP A 131 -14.90 -13.39 -12.57
N SER A 132 -13.87 -12.53 -12.55
CA SER A 132 -14.07 -11.10 -12.77
C SER A 132 -14.20 -10.78 -14.26
N ASP A 133 -14.69 -9.58 -14.58
CA ASP A 133 -14.71 -9.07 -15.95
C ASP A 133 -13.30 -8.82 -16.51
N THR A 134 -12.30 -8.72 -15.62
CA THR A 134 -10.91 -8.39 -15.94
C THR A 134 -9.93 -9.38 -15.30
N PRO A 135 -10.08 -10.69 -15.57
CA PRO A 135 -9.31 -11.71 -14.88
C PRO A 135 -7.82 -11.55 -15.19
N ALA A 136 -6.95 -11.73 -14.20
CA ALA A 136 -5.51 -11.52 -14.35
C ALA A 136 -4.87 -12.61 -15.24
N ARG A 137 -4.97 -12.44 -16.56
CA ARG A 137 -4.33 -13.28 -17.60
C ARG A 137 -2.82 -13.01 -17.66
N CYS A 138 -2.09 -13.96 -18.26
CA CYS A 138 -0.64 -14.10 -18.32
C CYS A 138 0.15 -12.79 -18.07
N GLN A 139 0.97 -12.81 -17.02
CA GLN A 139 1.90 -11.76 -16.62
C GLN A 139 3.24 -12.33 -16.17
#